data_AF-A0A7J9DMQ7-F1
#
_entry.id   AF-A0A7J9DMQ7-F1
#
_cell.length_a   1.000
_cell.length_b   1.000
_cell.length_c   1.000
_cell.angle_alpha   90.00
_cell.angle_beta   90.00
_cell.angle_gamma   90.00
#
_symmetry.space_group_name_H-M   'P 1'
#
loop_
_entity.id
_entity.type
_entity.pdbx_description
1 polymer ?
#
loop_
_entity_poly.entity_id
_entity_poly.type
_entity_poly.pdbx_seq_one_letter_code
_entity_poly.pdbx_strand_id
1 'polypeptide(L)'
;NRQDSKSSFSHAKAILLDSAGNPLISLYPHNDGSWQGFKGDDGDKNLIFKVQRVLTKFTRTELEVFLVSENQGQGELTCDFKVIGCHFQRSCTIYKGDSIVAQTSLMHKLRKICVSRSKFRLTMFPSLEDPSLVVALVVIFLFSGPKKFQVLDKIPISI
;
A
#
# COMPACT_ATOMS: atom_id res chain seq x y z
N ASN A 1 -39.52 4.82 -2.06
CA ASN A 1 -38.79 3.63 -2.52
C ASN A 1 -37.29 3.93 -2.42
N ARG A 2 -36.68 3.65 -1.26
CA ARG A 2 -35.25 3.91 -1.02
C ARG A 2 -34.47 2.79 -1.71
N GLN A 3 -33.90 3.09 -2.87
CA GLN A 3 -32.90 2.22 -3.46
C GLN A 3 -31.61 2.40 -2.67
N ASP A 4 -31.43 1.53 -1.66
CA ASP A 4 -30.11 1.26 -1.11
C ASP A 4 -29.25 0.74 -2.25
N SER A 5 -28.40 1.62 -2.77
CA SER A 5 -27.37 1.26 -3.74
C SER A 5 -26.40 0.33 -3.01
N LYS A 6 -26.63 -0.98 -3.10
CA LYS A 6 -25.62 -2.00 -2.82
C LYS A 6 -24.43 -1.69 -3.73
N SER A 7 -23.43 -0.98 -3.20
CA SER A 7 -22.17 -0.76 -3.90
C SER A 7 -21.41 -2.09 -3.93
N SER A 8 -21.68 -2.90 -4.94
CA SER A 8 -20.76 -3.94 -5.38
C SER A 8 -19.52 -3.23 -5.91
N PHE A 9 -18.57 -2.95 -5.01
CA PHE A 9 -17.28 -2.36 -5.37
C PHE A 9 -16.59 -3.29 -6.38
N SER A 10 -16.60 -2.90 -7.65
CA SER A 10 -15.53 -3.24 -8.58
C SER A 10 -14.22 -2.83 -7.93
N HIS A 11 -13.13 -3.57 -8.17
CA HIS A 11 -11.83 -3.30 -7.56
C HIS A 11 -11.40 -1.86 -7.86
N ALA A 12 -11.59 -0.94 -6.91
CA ALA A 12 -11.46 0.48 -7.16
C ALA A 12 -10.00 0.85 -7.44
N LYS A 13 -9.75 1.46 -8.60
CA LYS A 13 -8.50 2.17 -8.93
C LYS A 13 -8.23 3.19 -7.83
N ALA A 14 -6.97 3.30 -7.40
CA ALA A 14 -6.52 4.38 -6.53
C ALA A 14 -5.58 5.31 -7.32
N ILE A 15 -5.65 6.62 -7.08
CA ILE A 15 -4.78 7.60 -7.76
C ILE A 15 -4.14 8.46 -6.68
N LEU A 16 -2.81 8.55 -6.71
CA LEU A 16 -2.04 9.47 -5.89
C LEU A 16 -1.96 10.80 -6.62
N LEU A 17 -2.48 11.86 -6.00
CA LEU A 17 -2.46 13.22 -6.53
C LEU A 17 -1.46 14.08 -5.76
N ASP A 18 -0.85 15.05 -6.45
CA ASP A 18 -0.10 16.12 -5.80
C ASP A 18 -1.05 17.18 -5.16
N SER A 19 -0.48 18.23 -4.57
CA SER A 19 -1.26 19.32 -3.95
C SER A 19 -2.03 20.18 -4.95
N ALA A 20 -1.66 20.15 -6.24
CA ALA A 20 -2.35 20.85 -7.32
C ALA A 20 -3.44 19.97 -7.99
N GLY A 21 -3.57 18.71 -7.58
CA GLY A 21 -4.51 17.75 -8.13
C GLY A 21 -4.00 17.00 -9.36
N ASN A 22 -2.72 17.10 -9.70
CA ASN A 22 -2.14 16.35 -10.80
C ASN A 22 -1.86 14.90 -10.37
N PRO A 23 -2.13 13.91 -11.23
CA PRO A 23 -1.84 12.52 -10.93
C PRO A 23 -0.35 12.24 -10.97
N LEU A 24 0.18 11.73 -9.84
CA LEU A 24 1.55 11.25 -9.71
C LEU A 24 1.64 9.77 -10.10
N ILE A 25 0.81 8.93 -9.46
CA ILE A 25 0.81 7.49 -9.66
C ILE A 25 -0.62 6.95 -9.65
N SER A 26 -0.98 6.21 -10.68
CA SER A 26 -2.23 5.45 -10.77
C SER A 26 -2.01 3.98 -10.40
N LEU A 27 -2.84 3.45 -9.51
CA LEU A 27 -2.73 2.11 -8.91
C LEU A 27 -3.91 1.25 -9.34
N TYR A 28 -3.60 0.13 -9.97
CA TYR A 28 -4.59 -0.80 -10.51
C TYR A 28 -4.48 -2.16 -9.81
N PRO A 29 -5.53 -2.57 -9.07
CA PRO A 29 -5.63 -3.93 -8.55
C PRO A 29 -5.99 -4.94 -9.65
N HIS A 30 -5.46 -6.15 -9.53
CA HIS A 30 -5.83 -7.30 -10.36
C HIS A 30 -6.59 -8.36 -9.54
N ASN A 31 -7.30 -9.25 -10.23
CA ASN A 31 -8.14 -10.28 -9.60
C ASN A 31 -7.31 -11.32 -8.82
N ASP A 32 -6.06 -11.51 -9.18
CA ASP A 32 -5.11 -12.40 -8.50
C ASP A 32 -4.53 -11.79 -7.19
N GLY A 33 -4.93 -10.55 -6.86
CA GLY A 33 -4.45 -9.82 -5.69
C GLY A 33 -3.12 -9.10 -5.90
N SER A 34 -2.59 -9.10 -7.12
CA SER A 34 -1.46 -8.27 -7.54
C SER A 34 -1.90 -6.83 -7.84
N TRP A 35 -0.94 -5.92 -7.91
CA TRP A 35 -1.16 -4.52 -8.25
C TRP A 35 -0.14 -4.03 -9.27
N GLN A 36 -0.54 -3.04 -10.06
CA GLN A 36 0.34 -2.34 -10.99
C GLN A 36 0.28 -0.84 -10.74
N GLY A 37 1.44 -0.18 -10.76
CA GLY A 37 1.59 1.26 -10.66
C GLY A 37 1.99 1.86 -11.99
N PHE A 38 1.30 2.91 -12.42
CA PHE A 38 1.59 3.66 -13.64
C PHE A 38 1.89 5.11 -13.29
N LYS A 39 2.83 5.72 -14.00
CA LYS A 39 3.15 7.15 -13.84
C LYS A 39 2.05 7.99 -14.48
N GLY A 40 1.54 8.99 -13.77
CA GLY A 40 0.54 9.92 -14.29
C GLY A 40 -0.88 9.34 -14.37
N ASP A 41 -1.65 9.82 -15.35
CA ASP A 41 -3.04 9.41 -15.61
C ASP A 41 -3.13 8.34 -16.72
N ASP A 42 -4.33 7.79 -16.87
CA ASP A 42 -4.76 6.69 -17.76
C ASP A 42 -4.40 6.85 -19.26
N GLY A 43 -3.91 8.02 -19.67
CA GLY A 43 -3.55 8.35 -21.06
C GLY A 43 -2.23 7.76 -21.54
N ASP A 44 -1.21 7.68 -20.66
CA ASP A 44 0.11 7.12 -20.98
C ASP A 44 0.43 6.01 -19.98
N LYS A 45 0.25 4.76 -20.40
CA LYS A 45 0.43 3.56 -19.56
C LYS A 45 1.91 3.23 -19.34
N ASN A 46 2.66 4.19 -18.82
CA ASN A 46 4.05 4.02 -18.39
C ASN A 46 4.05 3.25 -17.07
N LEU A 47 4.06 1.92 -17.17
CA LEU A 47 4.15 1.01 -16.03
C LEU A 47 5.49 1.24 -15.33
N ILE A 48 5.44 1.61 -14.05
CA ILE A 48 6.63 1.91 -13.25
C ILE A 48 6.98 0.81 -12.25
N PHE A 49 5.98 0.05 -11.78
CA PHE A 49 6.22 -1.09 -10.91
C PHE A 49 5.04 -2.07 -10.88
N LYS A 50 5.34 -3.31 -10.47
CA LYS A 50 4.37 -4.37 -10.17
C LYS A 50 4.51 -4.77 -8.70
N VAL A 51 3.42 -5.09 -8.05
CA VAL A 51 3.40 -5.61 -6.68
C VAL A 51 2.71 -6.96 -6.67
N GLN A 52 3.39 -7.96 -6.12
CA GLN A 52 2.85 -9.29 -5.93
C GLN A 52 2.66 -9.57 -4.45
N ARG A 53 1.61 -10.32 -4.13
CA ARG A 53 1.34 -10.76 -2.76
C ARG A 53 1.95 -12.12 -2.54
N VAL A 54 2.92 -12.19 -1.64
CA VAL A 54 3.60 -13.45 -1.27
C VAL A 54 2.88 -14.14 -0.13
N LEU A 55 2.47 -13.37 0.88
CA LEU A 55 1.83 -13.92 2.07
C LEU A 55 0.70 -13.04 2.56
N THR A 56 -0.39 -13.66 3.01
CA THR A 56 -1.44 -12.96 3.76
C THR A 56 -2.03 -13.87 4.84
N LYS A 57 -1.65 -13.56 6.08
CA LYS A 57 -2.21 -14.11 7.32
C LYS A 57 -2.99 -13.01 8.04
N PHE A 58 -3.69 -13.38 9.11
CA PHE A 58 -4.46 -12.41 9.92
C PHE A 58 -3.57 -11.29 10.49
N THR A 59 -2.36 -11.63 10.94
CA THR A 59 -1.44 -10.72 11.62
C THR A 59 -0.25 -10.29 10.77
N ARG A 60 -0.07 -10.87 9.57
CA ARG A 60 1.12 -10.65 8.75
C ARG A 60 0.80 -10.74 7.27
N THR A 61 1.21 -9.73 6.53
CA THR A 61 1.18 -9.67 5.07
C THR A 61 2.56 -9.33 4.56
N GLU A 62 2.92 -9.97 3.45
CA GLU A 62 4.15 -9.72 2.72
C GLU A 62 3.82 -9.47 1.26
N LEU A 63 4.33 -8.35 0.74
CA LEU A 63 4.26 -7.97 -0.65
C LEU A 63 5.69 -7.82 -1.19
N GLU A 64 5.89 -8.23 -2.43
CA GLU A 64 7.12 -8.03 -3.19
C GLU A 64 6.84 -7.03 -4.32
N VAL A 65 7.76 -6.09 -4.51
CA VAL A 65 7.66 -5.01 -5.48
C VAL A 65 8.78 -5.17 -6.49
N PHE A 66 8.41 -5.09 -7.77
CA PHE A 66 9.30 -5.19 -8.90
C PHE A 66 9.18 -3.88 -9.70
N LEU A 67 10.26 -3.10 -9.73
CA LEU A 67 10.34 -1.91 -10.56
C LEU A 67 10.50 -2.30 -12.02
N VAL A 68 9.88 -1.54 -12.91
CA VAL A 68 10.10 -1.70 -14.35
C VAL A 68 11.31 -0.87 -14.73
N SER A 69 12.43 -1.53 -15.02
CA SER A 69 13.65 -0.91 -15.56
C SER A 69 13.92 -1.45 -16.96
N GLU A 70 14.39 -0.58 -17.87
CA GLU A 70 14.70 -0.93 -19.26
C GLU A 70 15.87 -1.93 -19.40
N ASN A 71 16.67 -2.15 -18.33
CA ASN A 71 17.93 -2.90 -18.39
C ASN A 71 18.05 -4.08 -17.40
N GLN A 72 16.98 -4.84 -17.15
CA GLN A 72 17.11 -6.13 -16.43
C GLN A 72 17.50 -7.27 -17.39
N GLY A 73 18.77 -7.28 -17.77
CA GLY A 73 19.45 -8.48 -18.28
C GLY A 73 19.76 -9.42 -17.12
N GLN A 74 19.48 -10.72 -17.35
CA GLN A 74 19.87 -11.89 -16.54
C GLN A 74 20.60 -11.63 -15.21
N GLY A 75 19.83 -11.60 -14.13
CA GLY A 75 20.29 -11.72 -12.75
C GLY A 75 19.16 -12.27 -11.90
N GLU A 76 19.48 -12.94 -10.79
CA GLU A 76 18.57 -13.60 -9.86
C GLU A 76 17.25 -12.81 -9.66
N LEU A 77 16.09 -13.49 -9.66
CA LEU A 77 14.75 -12.89 -9.54
C LEU A 77 14.50 -12.29 -8.14
N THR A 78 15.31 -11.32 -7.73
CA THR A 78 15.17 -10.61 -6.46
C THR A 78 14.21 -9.44 -6.63
N CYS A 79 13.20 -9.34 -5.77
CA CYS A 79 12.34 -8.16 -5.71
C CYS A 79 13.14 -6.89 -5.31
N ASP A 80 12.79 -5.74 -5.88
CA ASP A 80 13.43 -4.46 -5.57
C ASP A 80 13.07 -3.95 -4.17
N PHE A 81 11.80 -4.15 -3.77
CA PHE A 81 11.34 -3.85 -2.42
C PHE A 81 10.50 -4.97 -1.84
N LYS A 82 10.52 -5.04 -0.51
CA LYS A 82 9.66 -5.91 0.28
C LYS A 82 8.83 -5.09 1.25
N VAL A 83 7.52 -5.29 1.26
CA VAL A 83 6.60 -4.65 2.21
C VAL A 83 6.08 -5.70 3.16
N ILE A 84 6.43 -5.60 4.45
CA ILE A 84 6.01 -6.54 5.49
C ILE A 84 5.20 -5.78 6.53
N GLY A 85 4.03 -6.30 6.91
CA GLY A 85 3.20 -5.60 7.89
C GLY A 85 2.01 -6.36 8.43
N CYS A 86 1.27 -5.72 9.32
CA CYS A 86 0.02 -6.18 9.88
C CYS A 86 -1.11 -5.21 9.51
N HIS A 87 -2.04 -5.66 8.66
CA HIS A 87 -3.20 -4.83 8.28
C HIS A 87 -4.06 -4.43 9.48
N PHE A 88 -4.21 -5.33 10.47
CA PHE A 88 -4.98 -5.03 11.68
C PHE A 88 -4.40 -3.84 12.45
N GLN A 89 -3.07 -3.76 12.53
CA GLN A 89 -2.37 -2.67 13.18
C GLN A 89 -2.04 -1.51 12.22
N ARG A 90 -2.49 -1.57 10.96
CA ARG A 90 -2.09 -0.61 9.90
C ARG A 90 -0.61 -0.25 9.96
N SER A 91 0.21 -1.25 10.23
CA SER A 91 1.66 -1.14 10.37
C SER A 91 2.31 -1.93 9.25
N CYS A 92 3.26 -1.32 8.57
CA CYS A 92 4.08 -1.95 7.55
C CYS A 92 5.47 -1.34 7.57
N THR A 93 6.45 -2.13 7.17
CA THR A 93 7.82 -1.71 6.96
C THR A 93 8.18 -2.04 5.51
N ILE A 94 8.73 -1.05 4.82
CA ILE A 94 9.18 -1.13 3.44
C ILE A 94 10.70 -1.28 3.48
N TYR A 95 11.18 -2.36 2.89
CA TYR A 95 12.58 -2.73 2.80
C TYR A 95 13.08 -2.61 1.37
N LYS A 96 14.32 -2.18 1.20
CA LYS A 96 15.11 -2.29 -0.03
C LYS A 96 16.37 -3.08 0.31
N GLY A 97 16.45 -4.33 -0.16
CA GLY A 97 17.40 -5.29 0.40
C GLY A 97 17.23 -5.41 1.92
N ASP A 98 18.32 -5.21 2.67
CA ASP A 98 18.32 -5.25 4.14
C ASP A 98 18.06 -3.89 4.82
N SER A 99 17.83 -2.83 4.04
CA SER A 99 17.64 -1.47 4.55
C SER A 99 16.18 -1.08 4.66
N ILE A 100 15.80 -0.45 5.78
CA ILE A 100 14.45 0.10 5.98
C ILE A 100 14.35 1.46 5.28
N VAL A 101 13.44 1.56 4.31
CA VAL A 101 13.15 2.80 3.56
C VAL A 101 12.04 3.59 4.25
N ALA A 102 11.02 2.89 4.74
CA ALA A 102 9.90 3.53 5.41
C ALA A 102 9.16 2.58 6.36
N GLN A 103 8.49 3.14 7.35
CA GLN A 103 7.66 2.39 8.28
C GLN A 103 6.39 3.16 8.66
N THR A 104 5.27 2.44 8.74
CA THR A 104 4.02 2.95 9.31
C THR A 104 3.79 2.38 10.71
N SER A 105 3.26 3.22 11.59
CA SER A 105 2.90 2.85 12.96
C SER A 105 1.62 3.55 13.39
N LEU A 106 0.74 2.87 14.12
CA LEU A 106 -0.41 3.52 14.74
C LEU A 106 0.05 4.59 15.74
N MET A 107 -0.71 5.69 15.79
CA MET A 107 -0.47 6.74 16.77
C MET A 107 -1.08 6.35 18.12
N HIS A 108 -0.32 5.55 18.88
CA HIS A 108 -0.67 5.26 20.27
C HIS A 108 -0.63 6.55 21.09
N LYS A 109 -1.70 6.82 21.85
CA LYS A 109 -1.72 7.90 22.84
C LYS A 109 -1.52 7.31 24.22
N LEU A 110 -0.57 7.84 25.00
CA LEU A 110 -0.45 7.49 26.42
C LEU A 110 -1.83 7.66 27.10
N ARG A 111 -2.23 6.68 27.90
CA ARG A 111 -3.52 6.61 28.64
C ARG A 111 -4.78 6.34 27.81
N LYS A 112 -4.70 6.07 26.51
CA LYS A 112 -5.85 5.56 25.75
C LYS A 112 -5.71 4.06 25.51
N ILE A 113 -6.60 3.30 26.15
CA ILE A 113 -6.79 1.86 25.89
C ILE A 113 -7.27 1.65 24.44
N CYS A 114 -8.02 2.61 23.90
CA CYS A 114 -8.63 2.52 22.58
C CYS A 114 -7.98 3.49 21.57
N VAL A 115 -7.42 2.97 20.47
CA VAL A 115 -6.77 3.76 19.41
C VAL A 115 -7.57 3.71 18.12
N SER A 116 -7.75 4.88 17.49
CA SER A 116 -8.42 4.97 16.19
C SER A 116 -7.49 4.53 15.07
N ARG A 117 -8.01 3.68 14.18
CA ARG A 117 -7.29 3.15 13.01
C ARG A 117 -7.16 4.15 11.87
N SER A 118 -7.90 5.25 11.89
CA SER A 118 -7.82 6.27 10.85
C SER A 118 -6.56 7.13 10.93
N LYS A 119 -5.78 7.02 12.01
CA LYS A 119 -4.57 7.84 12.24
C LYS A 119 -3.36 6.95 12.45
N PHE A 120 -2.43 7.02 11.51
CA PHE A 120 -1.12 6.38 11.61
C PHE A 120 -0.05 7.38 11.18
N ARG A 121 1.18 7.14 11.63
CA ARG A 121 2.36 7.90 11.24
C ARG A 121 3.12 7.10 10.20
N LEU A 122 3.48 7.74 9.09
CA LEU A 122 4.48 7.26 8.14
C LEU A 122 5.82 7.93 8.46
N THR A 123 6.85 7.13 8.68
CA THR A 123 8.23 7.56 8.87
C THR A 123 9.02 7.15 7.63
N MET A 124 9.60 8.11 6.93
CA MET A 124 10.46 7.86 5.76
C MET A 124 11.90 8.10 6.17
N PHE A 125 12.78 7.13 5.93
CA PHE A 125 14.19 7.24 6.20
C PHE A 125 14.90 7.84 4.98
N PRO A 126 15.93 8.69 5.19
CA PRO A 126 16.66 9.32 4.09
C PRO A 126 17.24 8.24 3.18
N SER A 127 16.71 8.19 1.96
CA SER A 127 17.06 7.25 0.91
C SER A 127 16.86 7.95 -0.45
N LEU A 128 17.46 7.41 -1.51
CA LEU A 128 17.41 8.00 -2.86
C LEU A 128 16.03 7.85 -3.54
N GLU A 129 15.09 7.17 -2.90
CA GLU A 129 13.82 6.78 -3.52
C GLU A 129 12.81 7.93 -3.59
N ASP A 130 11.99 7.92 -4.64
CA ASP A 130 10.88 8.88 -4.80
C ASP A 130 9.85 8.69 -3.66
N PRO A 131 9.55 9.76 -2.88
CA PRO A 131 8.51 9.70 -1.85
C PRO A 131 7.15 9.25 -2.40
N SER A 132 6.84 9.54 -3.66
CA SER A 132 5.59 9.14 -4.31
C SER A 132 5.46 7.61 -4.40
N LEU A 133 6.56 6.92 -4.71
CA LEU A 133 6.60 5.45 -4.73
C LEU A 133 6.35 4.88 -3.33
N VAL A 134 7.03 5.41 -2.31
CA VAL A 134 6.85 4.97 -0.92
C VAL A 134 5.39 5.11 -0.48
N VAL A 135 4.78 6.26 -0.76
CA VAL A 135 3.36 6.49 -0.45
C VAL A 135 2.46 5.53 -1.21
N ALA A 136 2.72 5.29 -2.50
CA ALA A 136 1.97 4.34 -3.31
C ALA A 136 2.03 2.91 -2.73
N LEU A 137 3.19 2.45 -2.26
CA LEU A 137 3.34 1.14 -1.62
C LEU A 137 2.56 1.04 -0.30
N VAL A 138 2.56 2.10 0.50
CA VAL A 138 1.73 2.18 1.72
C VAL A 138 0.24 2.09 1.36
N VAL A 139 -0.19 2.81 0.33
CA VAL A 139 -1.57 2.78 -0.17
C VAL A 139 -1.97 1.37 -0.62
N ILE A 140 -1.15 0.72 -1.45
CA ILE A 140 -1.37 -0.67 -1.88
C ILE A 140 -1.48 -1.60 -0.68
N PHE A 141 -0.59 -1.48 0.30
CA PHE A 141 -0.66 -2.29 1.52
C PHE A 141 -2.00 -2.12 2.24
N LEU A 142 -2.45 -0.88 2.45
CA LEU A 142 -3.72 -0.61 3.14
C LEU A 142 -4.93 -1.17 2.38
N PHE A 143 -4.93 -1.11 1.05
CA PHE A 143 -6.03 -1.63 0.21
C PHE A 143 -5.96 -3.15 -0.03
N SER A 144 -4.76 -3.75 0.04
CA SER A 144 -4.56 -5.19 -0.17
C SER A 144 -5.05 -6.05 1.00
N GLY A 145 -5.41 -5.43 2.13
CA GLY A 145 -5.87 -6.13 3.32
C GLY A 145 -7.15 -6.94 3.14
N PRO A 146 -7.31 -8.06 3.88
CA PRO A 146 -8.56 -8.80 3.91
C PRO A 146 -9.76 -7.90 4.21
N LYS A 147 -10.88 -8.08 3.47
CA LYS A 147 -12.10 -7.26 3.58
C LYS A 147 -12.62 -7.09 5.01
N LYS A 148 -12.45 -8.12 5.85
CA LYS A 148 -12.81 -8.09 7.28
C LYS A 148 -12.09 -7.00 8.08
N PHE A 149 -10.88 -6.60 7.70
CA PHE A 149 -10.15 -5.53 8.36
C PHE A 149 -10.63 -4.14 7.96
N GLN A 150 -11.20 -3.98 6.76
CA GLN A 150 -11.75 -2.70 6.32
C GLN A 150 -13.01 -2.35 7.12
N VAL A 151 -13.83 -3.35 7.49
CA VAL A 151 -14.98 -3.16 8.39
C VAL A 151 -14.53 -2.68 9.77
N LEU A 152 -13.41 -3.22 10.27
CA LEU A 152 -12.83 -2.86 11.56
C LEU A 152 -12.27 -1.44 11.59
N ASP A 153 -12.08 -0.76 10.45
CA ASP A 153 -11.65 0.65 10.46
C ASP A 153 -12.69 1.60 11.07
N LYS A 154 -13.95 1.15 11.17
CA LYS A 154 -15.03 1.87 11.87
C LYS A 154 -15.04 1.63 13.39
N ILE A 155 -14.27 0.66 13.88
CA ILE A 155 -14.26 0.23 15.28
C ILE A 155 -12.90 0.59 15.90
N PRO A 156 -12.89 1.28 17.04
CA PRO A 156 -11.63 1.61 17.70
C PRO A 156 -11.03 0.33 18.32
N ILE A 157 -9.70 0.17 18.24
CA ILE A 157 -9.01 -1.03 18.75
C ILE A 157 -8.69 -0.81 20.22
N SER A 158 -9.17 -1.68 21.10
CA SER A 158 -8.65 -1.80 22.48
C SER A 158 -7.37 -2.63 22.49
N ILE A 159 -6.36 -2.14 23.22
CA ILE A 159 -5.09 -2.83 23.50
C ILE A 159 -5.26 -3.74 24.71
#